data_AF-A0A4R6ZL50-F1
#
_entry.id   AF-A0A4R6ZL50-F1
#
_cell.length_a   1.000
_cell.length_b   1.000
_cell.length_c   1.000
_cell.angle_alpha   90.00
_cell.angle_beta   90.00
_cell.angle_gamma   90.00
#
_symmetry.space_group_name_H-M   'P 1'
#
loop_
_entity.id
_entity.type
_entity.pdbx_description
1 polymer ?
#
loop_
_entity_poly.entity_id
_entity_poly.type
_entity_poly.pdbx_seq_one_letter_code
_entity_poly.pdbx_strand_id
1 'polypeptide(L)'
;MSRSNDFQAPDEARRLRLVYDGDCPICRRYVRWQRIRRDVGELELIDGRQASEARRELSAQGIDLDQGFALQVGDRWYHGSEALHRLTLLGTRSGVFNRLMYRLFASPRRAARLYPGLKACRNGLLRLCRIPPIDNLRR
;
A
#
# COMPACT_ATOMS: atom_id res chain seq x y z
N MET A 1 23.71 -25.38 8.76
CA MET A 1 23.90 -24.54 7.56
C MET A 1 23.05 -23.29 7.71
N SER A 2 23.62 -22.34 8.43
CA SER A 2 23.06 -21.02 8.72
C SER A 2 23.07 -20.17 7.45
N ARG A 3 21.91 -19.63 7.08
CA ARG A 3 21.83 -18.42 6.26
C ARG A 3 21.00 -17.41 7.03
N SER A 4 21.64 -16.88 8.07
CA SER A 4 21.35 -15.58 8.64
C SER A 4 21.34 -14.58 7.49
N ASN A 5 20.18 -14.03 7.20
CA ASN A 5 20.07 -12.84 6.37
C ASN A 5 19.62 -11.72 7.29
N ASP A 6 20.54 -11.35 8.18
CA ASP A 6 20.58 -10.08 8.89
C ASP A 6 20.47 -8.95 7.88
N PHE A 7 19.25 -8.47 7.70
CA PHE A 7 19.01 -7.12 7.24
C PHE A 7 18.61 -6.31 8.46
N GLN A 8 19.56 -6.15 9.37
CA GLN A 8 19.42 -5.30 10.52
C GLN A 8 19.59 -3.86 10.02
N ALA A 9 18.53 -3.07 10.14
CA ALA A 9 18.57 -1.66 9.81
C ALA A 9 18.00 -0.86 10.99
N PRO A 10 18.53 0.34 11.25
CA PRO A 10 18.73 0.87 12.61
C PRO A 10 17.44 1.22 13.34
N ASP A 11 17.56 1.25 14.66
CA ASP A 11 16.53 1.28 15.71
C ASP A 11 15.90 2.67 15.96
N GLU A 12 15.65 3.45 14.90
CA GLU A 12 14.91 4.71 15.02
C GLU A 12 13.56 4.53 14.33
N ALA A 13 12.62 3.96 15.09
CA ALA A 13 11.18 3.82 14.83
C ALA A 13 10.77 4.07 13.36
N ARG A 14 10.97 3.09 12.48
CA ARG A 14 10.45 3.14 11.11
C ARG A 14 8.93 3.31 11.17
N ARG A 15 8.46 4.55 11.03
CA ARG A 15 7.04 4.85 10.86
C ARG A 15 6.56 4.16 9.59
N LEU A 16 5.67 3.20 9.77
CA LEU A 16 5.03 2.45 8.69
C LEU A 16 3.56 2.83 8.71
N ARG A 17 3.15 3.74 7.83
CA ARG A 17 1.76 4.19 7.71
C ARG A 17 1.22 3.79 6.34
N LEU A 18 0.14 3.01 6.28
CA LEU A 18 -0.55 2.66 5.04
C LEU A 18 -1.88 3.42 4.98
N VAL A 19 -1.97 4.36 4.06
CA VAL A 19 -3.20 5.10 3.75
C VAL A 19 -3.94 4.38 2.64
N TYR A 20 -5.18 3.98 2.90
CA TYR A 20 -5.99 3.19 1.98
C TYR A 20 -7.41 3.75 1.87
N ASP A 21 -8.13 3.35 0.82
CA ASP A 21 -9.53 3.68 0.63
C ASP A 21 -10.43 2.68 1.37
N GLY A 22 -11.09 3.11 2.44
CA GLY A 22 -11.98 2.28 3.26
C GLY A 22 -13.18 1.70 2.53
N ASP A 23 -13.72 2.43 1.55
CA ASP A 23 -14.91 2.00 0.80
C ASP A 23 -14.52 1.11 -0.39
N CYS A 24 -13.26 1.15 -0.85
CA CYS A 24 -12.80 0.27 -1.91
C CYS A 24 -12.74 -1.20 -1.44
N PRO A 25 -13.53 -2.13 -2.03
CA PRO A 25 -13.59 -3.51 -1.57
C PRO A 25 -12.26 -4.27 -1.70
N ILE A 26 -11.45 -3.92 -2.71
CA ILE A 26 -10.10 -4.48 -2.90
C ILE A 26 -9.15 -3.98 -1.80
N CYS A 27 -9.09 -2.66 -1.58
CA CYS A 27 -8.21 -2.07 -0.58
C CYS A 27 -8.54 -2.58 0.83
N ARG A 28 -9.83 -2.61 1.18
CA ARG A 28 -10.31 -3.14 2.46
C ARG A 28 -9.94 -4.61 2.66
N ARG A 29 -10.09 -5.43 1.61
CA ARG A 29 -9.71 -6.86 1.67
C ARG A 29 -8.20 -7.00 1.87
N TYR A 30 -7.40 -6.27 1.11
CA TYR A 30 -5.93 -6.30 1.21
C TYR A 30 -5.45 -5.90 2.61
N VAL A 31 -5.96 -4.80 3.16
CA VAL A 31 -5.61 -4.32 4.50
C VAL A 31 -6.06 -5.30 5.59
N ARG A 32 -7.25 -5.89 5.47
CA ARG A 32 -7.71 -6.94 6.40
C ARG A 32 -6.76 -8.14 6.41
N TRP A 33 -6.28 -8.55 5.24
CA TRP A 33 -5.27 -9.61 5.15
C TRP A 33 -3.93 -9.22 5.79
N GLN A 34 -3.50 -7.96 5.64
CA GLN A 34 -2.29 -7.46 6.31
C GLN A 34 -2.44 -7.40 7.83
N ARG A 35 -3.62 -7.01 8.35
CA ARG A 35 -3.92 -7.02 9.81
C ARG A 35 -3.80 -8.42 10.44
N ILE A 36 -4.08 -9.47 9.68
CA ILE A 36 -3.99 -10.86 10.17
C ILE A 36 -2.52 -11.29 10.33
N ARG A 37 -1.56 -10.59 9.70
CA ARG A 37 -0.15 -10.97 9.59
C ARG A 37 0.78 -10.09 10.45
N ARG A 38 0.32 -9.64 11.62
CA ARG A 38 0.93 -8.65 12.55
C ARG A 38 2.36 -8.94 13.06
N ASP A 39 3.12 -9.84 12.46
CA ASP A 39 4.51 -10.15 12.80
C ASP A 39 5.52 -9.18 12.16
N VAL A 40 5.07 -8.09 11.52
CA VAL A 40 5.90 -7.13 10.73
C VAL A 40 5.82 -5.72 11.33
N GLY A 41 6.10 -5.60 12.63
CA GLY A 41 6.05 -4.30 13.31
C GLY A 41 4.67 -3.64 13.32
N GLU A 42 4.60 -2.47 13.95
CA GLU A 42 3.37 -1.70 14.09
C GLU A 42 3.06 -0.94 12.78
N LEU A 43 2.54 -1.66 11.76
CA LEU A 43 1.96 -1.03 10.59
C LEU A 43 0.67 -0.30 10.97
N GLU A 44 0.70 1.03 10.94
CA GLU A 44 -0.48 1.87 11.14
C GLU A 44 -1.32 1.89 9.86
N LEU A 45 -2.63 1.72 10.01
CA LEU A 45 -3.58 1.63 8.89
C LEU A 45 -4.56 2.78 8.97
N ILE A 46 -4.47 3.71 8.02
CA ILE A 46 -5.22 4.96 8.01
C ILE A 46 -6.21 4.94 6.84
N ASP A 47 -7.48 5.24 7.13
CA ASP A 47 -8.47 5.42 6.07
C ASP A 47 -8.32 6.82 5.45
N GLY A 48 -8.00 6.87 4.16
CA GLY A 48 -7.83 8.10 3.39
C GLY A 48 -9.12 8.89 3.18
N ARG A 49 -10.30 8.31 3.47
CA ARG A 49 -11.58 9.02 3.45
C ARG A 49 -11.73 9.97 4.63
N GLN A 50 -11.10 9.66 5.75
CA GLN A 50 -11.15 10.48 6.96
C GLN A 50 -10.11 11.60 6.91
N ALA A 51 -10.39 12.72 7.58
CA ALA A 51 -9.42 13.78 7.77
C ALA A 51 -8.30 13.27 8.69
N SER A 52 -7.07 13.19 8.16
CA SER A 52 -5.89 12.75 8.89
C SER A 52 -4.68 13.57 8.50
N GLU A 53 -3.66 13.59 9.36
CA GLU A 53 -2.37 14.21 9.04
C GLU A 53 -1.75 13.58 7.79
N ALA A 54 -1.78 12.25 7.69
CA ALA A 54 -1.31 11.51 6.53
C ALA A 54 -2.02 11.93 5.24
N ARG A 55 -3.34 12.15 5.26
CA ARG A 55 -4.06 12.68 4.08
C ARG A 55 -3.52 14.06 3.67
N ARG A 56 -3.27 14.95 4.62
CA ARG A 56 -2.72 16.29 4.35
C ARG A 56 -1.31 16.22 3.77
N GLU A 57 -0.45 15.37 4.34
CA GLU A 57 0.91 15.13 3.83
C GLU A 57 0.87 14.63 2.38
N LEU A 58 0.02 13.64 2.08
CA LEU A 58 -0.14 13.11 0.73
C LEU A 58 -0.65 14.16 -0.26
N SER A 59 -1.63 14.96 0.15
CA SER A 59 -2.14 16.06 -0.68
C SER A 59 -1.08 17.13 -0.94
N ALA A 60 -0.25 17.47 0.07
CA ALA A 60 0.86 18.40 -0.09
C ALA A 60 1.94 17.86 -1.05
N GLN A 61 2.11 16.55 -1.13
CA GLN A 61 3.02 15.89 -2.06
C GLN A 61 2.40 15.59 -3.43
N GLY A 62 1.14 15.98 -3.67
CA GLY A 62 0.46 15.73 -4.94
C GLY A 62 0.13 14.26 -5.20
N ILE A 63 0.07 13.43 -4.15
CA ILE A 63 -0.25 12.01 -4.26
C ILE A 63 -1.77 11.83 -4.26
N ASP A 64 -2.31 11.32 -5.37
CA ASP A 64 -3.73 11.06 -5.56
C ASP A 64 -4.15 9.68 -4.98
N LEU A 65 -4.97 9.70 -3.92
CA LEU A 65 -5.53 8.52 -3.27
C LEU A 65 -6.64 7.85 -4.11
N ASP A 66 -7.22 8.55 -5.08
CA ASP A 66 -8.13 7.97 -6.06
C ASP A 66 -7.39 7.03 -7.02
N GLN A 67 -6.09 7.26 -7.26
CA GLN A 67 -5.28 6.40 -8.14
C GLN A 67 -4.64 5.21 -7.42
N GLY A 68 -4.57 5.20 -6.09
CA GLY A 68 -4.00 4.07 -5.35
C GLY A 68 -4.05 4.23 -3.84
N PHE A 69 -3.48 3.25 -3.13
CA PHE A 69 -3.08 3.42 -1.73
C PHE A 69 -1.66 3.98 -1.67
N ALA A 70 -1.31 4.56 -0.53
CA ALA A 70 0.01 5.11 -0.27
C ALA A 70 0.62 4.51 0.99
N LEU A 71 1.91 4.18 0.93
CA LEU A 71 2.69 3.63 2.03
C LEU A 71 3.78 4.63 2.42
N GLN A 72 3.83 5.01 3.68
CA GLN A 72 4.98 5.69 4.25
C GLN A 72 5.96 4.68 4.84
N VAL A 73 7.25 4.90 4.58
CA VAL A 73 8.35 4.16 5.22
C VAL A 73 9.38 5.19 5.68
N GLY A 74 9.46 5.41 6.99
CA GLY A 74 10.22 6.54 7.55
C GLY A 74 9.59 7.85 7.08
N ASP A 75 10.37 8.74 6.48
CA ASP A 75 9.89 10.04 5.99
C ASP A 75 9.39 10.03 4.53
N ARG A 76 9.50 8.88 3.85
CA ARG A 76 9.20 8.80 2.42
C ARG A 76 7.86 8.14 2.15
N TRP A 77 7.04 8.82 1.33
CA TRP A 77 5.80 8.28 0.80
C TRP A 77 6.04 7.56 -0.54
N TYR A 78 5.40 6.41 -0.67
CA TYR A 78 5.34 5.60 -1.87
C TYR A 78 3.89 5.45 -2.29
N HIS A 79 3.60 5.51 -3.59
CA HIS A 79 2.24 5.44 -4.11
C HIS A 79 2.06 4.28 -5.09
N GLY A 80 0.86 3.71 -5.11
CA GLY A 80 0.45 2.74 -6.11
C GLY A 80 1.33 1.49 -6.23
N SER A 81 1.91 1.25 -7.41
CA SER A 81 2.73 0.07 -7.68
C SER A 81 4.00 0.05 -6.83
N GLU A 82 4.58 1.21 -6.55
CA GLU A 82 5.78 1.32 -5.71
C GLU A 82 5.45 1.02 -4.25
N ALA A 83 4.31 1.51 -3.75
CA ALA A 83 3.81 1.18 -2.41
C ALA A 83 3.59 -0.34 -2.25
N LEU A 84 2.97 -0.97 -3.25
CA LEU A 84 2.76 -2.42 -3.24
C LEU A 84 4.08 -3.20 -3.25
N HIS A 85 5.04 -2.75 -4.07
CA HIS A 85 6.36 -3.36 -4.13
C HIS A 85 7.09 -3.27 -2.79
N ARG A 86 7.08 -2.08 -2.16
CA ARG A 86 7.67 -1.88 -0.83
C ARG A 86 6.98 -2.70 0.25
N LEU A 87 5.65 -2.75 0.26
CA LEU A 87 4.88 -3.62 1.16
C LEU A 87 5.26 -5.10 1.00
N THR A 88 5.53 -5.54 -0.23
CA THR A 88 5.95 -6.92 -0.52
C THR A 88 7.34 -7.22 0.05
N LEU A 89 8.26 -6.24 -0.03
CA LEU A 89 9.61 -6.34 0.53
C LEU A 89 9.63 -6.26 2.07
N LEU A 90 8.76 -5.43 2.64
CA LEU A 90 8.65 -5.21 4.08
C LEU A 90 7.86 -6.33 4.77
N GLY A 91 6.83 -6.88 4.12
CA GLY A 91 6.02 -7.97 4.67
C GLY A 91 6.87 -9.21 4.99
N THR A 92 6.71 -9.79 6.18
CA THR A 92 7.40 -11.02 6.58
C THR A 92 7.22 -12.11 5.54
N ARG A 93 8.25 -12.94 5.41
CA ARG A 93 8.41 -14.04 4.44
C ARG A 93 7.34 -15.15 4.51
N SER A 94 6.21 -14.96 5.18
CA SER A 94 5.23 -16.01 5.48
C SER A 94 3.97 -15.83 4.62
N GLY A 95 3.98 -16.34 3.39
CA GLY A 95 2.75 -16.54 2.63
C GLY A 95 2.90 -16.79 1.14
N VAL A 96 2.20 -17.80 0.63
CA VAL A 96 2.06 -18.10 -0.81
C VAL A 96 1.66 -16.86 -1.61
N PHE A 97 0.83 -15.98 -1.03
CA PHE A 97 0.43 -14.71 -1.63
C PHE A 97 1.57 -13.68 -1.70
N ASN A 98 2.41 -13.52 -0.67
CA ASN A 98 3.57 -12.63 -0.75
C ASN A 98 4.55 -13.13 -1.82
N ARG A 99 4.70 -14.46 -1.94
CA ARG A 99 5.52 -15.08 -2.99
C ARG A 99 4.93 -14.87 -4.38
N LEU A 100 3.60 -14.94 -4.52
CA LEU A 100 2.89 -14.67 -5.77
C LEU A 100 3.00 -13.18 -6.16
N MET A 101 2.75 -12.28 -5.21
CA MET A 101 2.90 -10.83 -5.39
C MET A 101 4.35 -10.47 -5.72
N TYR A 102 5.33 -10.99 -5.00
CA TYR A 102 6.74 -10.84 -5.35
C TYR A 102 7.01 -11.39 -6.75
N ARG A 103 6.53 -12.58 -7.12
CA ARG A 103 6.73 -13.09 -8.48
C ARG A 103 6.11 -12.20 -9.55
N LEU A 104 4.95 -11.58 -9.31
CA LEU A 104 4.26 -10.68 -10.24
C LEU A 104 4.89 -9.28 -10.29
N PHE A 105 5.32 -8.74 -9.14
CA PHE A 105 5.76 -7.37 -8.92
C PHE A 105 7.26 -7.21 -8.59
N ALA A 106 8.06 -8.28 -8.62
CA ALA A 106 9.51 -8.21 -8.35
C ALA A 106 10.29 -7.46 -9.44
N SER A 107 9.70 -7.31 -10.63
CA SER A 107 10.31 -6.47 -11.67
C SER A 107 9.50 -5.18 -11.81
N PRO A 108 10.14 -4.00 -11.66
CA PRO A 108 9.49 -2.70 -11.86
C PRO A 108 8.79 -2.59 -13.22
N ARG A 109 9.36 -3.20 -14.27
CA ARG A 109 8.81 -3.22 -15.62
C ARG A 109 7.52 -4.04 -15.74
N ARG A 110 7.40 -5.14 -14.98
CA ARG A 110 6.18 -5.96 -14.94
C ARG A 110 5.11 -5.31 -14.09
N ALA A 111 5.50 -4.75 -12.95
CA ALA A 111 4.61 -3.95 -12.11
C ALA A 111 3.98 -2.81 -12.93
N ALA A 112 4.78 -2.04 -13.67
CA ALA A 112 4.31 -0.96 -14.53
C ALA A 112 3.31 -1.40 -15.61
N ARG A 113 3.45 -2.62 -16.15
CA ARG A 113 2.51 -3.17 -17.15
C ARG A 113 1.23 -3.75 -16.54
N LEU A 114 1.33 -4.38 -15.37
CA LEU A 114 0.19 -5.02 -14.72
C LEU A 114 -0.71 -4.00 -13.98
N TYR A 115 -0.09 -2.94 -13.46
CA TYR A 115 -0.76 -1.90 -12.68
C TYR A 115 -1.93 -1.19 -13.40
N PRO A 116 -1.85 -0.81 -14.69
CA PRO A 116 -3.00 -0.21 -15.38
C PRO A 116 -4.23 -1.14 -15.43
N GLY A 117 -4.03 -2.45 -15.54
CA GLY A 117 -5.13 -3.43 -15.46
C GLY A 117 -5.78 -3.46 -14.08
N LEU A 118 -4.97 -3.53 -13.01
CA LEU A 118 -5.46 -3.47 -11.63
C LEU A 118 -6.18 -2.16 -11.32
N LYS A 119 -5.66 -1.04 -11.85
CA LYS A 119 -6.27 0.27 -11.75
C LYS A 119 -7.62 0.30 -12.47
N ALA A 120 -7.72 -0.27 -13.67
CA ALA A 120 -8.98 -0.38 -14.40
C ALA A 120 -10.00 -1.26 -13.65
N CYS A 121 -9.57 -2.38 -13.07
CA CYS A 121 -10.42 -3.21 -12.22
C CYS A 121 -10.91 -2.45 -10.98
N ARG A 122 -10.02 -1.72 -10.28
CA ARG A 122 -10.40 -0.86 -9.15
C ARG A 122 -11.45 0.15 -9.58
N ASN A 123 -11.20 0.89 -10.64
CA ASN A 123 -12.11 1.95 -11.12
C ASN A 123 -13.45 1.37 -11.58
N GLY A 124 -13.45 0.19 -12.22
CA GLY A 124 -14.66 -0.53 -12.60
C GLY A 124 -15.49 -0.96 -11.38
N LEU A 125 -14.83 -1.51 -10.35
CA LEU A 125 -15.49 -1.89 -9.10
C LEU A 125 -16.05 -0.68 -8.35
N LEU A 126 -15.30 0.42 -8.26
CA LEU A 126 -15.77 1.64 -7.63
C LEU A 126 -17.02 2.19 -8.33
N ARG A 127 -17.03 2.18 -9.68
CA ARG A 127 -18.21 2.56 -10.48
C ARG A 127 -19.39 1.62 -10.25
N LEU A 128 -19.15 0.30 -10.24
CA LEU A 128 -20.21 -0.70 -10.03
C LEU A 128 -20.84 -0.58 -8.65
N CYS A 129 -20.03 -0.30 -7.63
CA CYS A 129 -20.48 -0.10 -6.25
C CYS A 129 -20.95 1.34 -5.95
N ARG A 130 -20.95 2.25 -6.93
CA ARG A 130 -21.29 3.68 -6.79
C ARG A 130 -20.52 4.39 -5.66
N ILE A 131 -19.26 4.02 -5.48
CA ILE A 131 -18.39 4.60 -4.46
C ILE A 131 -17.83 5.95 -4.99
N PRO A 132 -18.03 7.07 -4.29
CA PRO A 132 -17.53 8.37 -4.73
C PRO A 132 -15.99 8.46 -4.57
N PRO A 133 -15.32 9.31 -5.37
CA PRO A 133 -13.89 9.57 -5.22
C PRO A 133 -13.60 10.23 -3.86
N ILE A 134 -12.37 10.06 -3.39
CA ILE A 134 -11.82 10.67 -2.17
C ILE A 134 -11.51 12.14 -2.42
N ASP A 135 -11.05 12.46 -3.64
CA ASP A 135 -10.74 13.81 -4.11
C ASP A 135 -9.77 14.56 -3.19
N ASN A 136 -8.72 13.88 -2.71
CA ASN A 136 -7.79 14.49 -1.77
C ASN A 136 -6.93 15.60 -2.37
N LEU A 137 -6.90 15.73 -3.71
CA LEU A 137 -6.14 16.75 -4.42
C LEU A 137 -6.95 17.96 -4.86
N ARG A 138 -8.29 17.88 -4.91
CA ARG A 138 -9.11 19.08 -5.13
C ARG A 138 -9.44 19.68 -3.78
N ARG A 139 -8.99 20.92 -3.62
CA ARG A 139 -9.16 21.73 -2.41
C ARG A 139 -10.48 22.47 -2.47
#